data_AF-A0A7X5VPS2-F1
#
_entry.id   AF-A0A7X5VPS2-F1
#
_cell.length_a   1.000
_cell.length_b   1.000
_cell.length_c   1.000
_cell.angle_alpha   90.00
_cell.angle_beta   90.00
_cell.angle_gamma   90.00
#
_symmetry.space_group_name_H-M   'P 1'
#
loop_
_entity.id
_entity.type
_entity.pdbx_description
1 polymer ?
#
loop_
_entity_poly.entity_id
_entity_poly.type
_entity_poly.pdbx_seq_one_letter_code
_entity_poly.pdbx_strand_id
1 'polypeptide(L)' 'AAAMVSGTAIRMIGRDPSISPATVKARLMSSARTVPGDPVEVGAGLLDVRAALDA' A
#
# COMPACT_ATOMS: atom_id res chain seq x y z
N ALA A 1 -7.20 -6.57 -7.72
CA ALA A 1 -6.22 -5.72 -7.00
C ALA A 1 -6.88 -4.79 -5.97
N ALA A 2 -7.85 -3.96 -6.37
CA ALA A 2 -8.44 -2.92 -5.51
C ALA A 2 -8.89 -3.40 -4.11
N ALA A 3 -9.64 -4.50 -4.02
CA ALA A 3 -10.12 -5.02 -2.72
C ALA A 3 -8.98 -5.33 -1.72
N MET A 4 -7.83 -5.86 -2.20
CA MET A 4 -6.67 -6.14 -1.33
C MET A 4 -6.00 -4.86 -0.82
N VAL A 5 -5.89 -3.85 -1.70
CA VAL A 5 -5.34 -2.54 -1.34
C VAL A 5 -6.27 -1.84 -0.34
N SER A 6 -7.58 -1.83 -0.60
CA SER A 6 -8.59 -1.25 0.30
C SER A 6 -8.64 -1.95 1.66
N GLY A 7 -8.56 -3.28 1.71
CA GLY A 7 -8.50 -4.03 2.97
C GLY A 7 -7.23 -3.72 3.77
N THR A 8 -6.10 -3.53 3.09
CA THR A 8 -4.84 -3.13 3.73
C THR A 8 -4.92 -1.69 4.25
N ALA A 9 -5.51 -0.78 3.49
CA ALA A 9 -5.76 0.59 3.92
C ALA A 9 -6.67 0.67 5.15
N ILE A 10 -7.78 -0.10 5.19
CA ILE A 10 -8.64 -0.18 6.38
C ILE A 10 -7.88 -0.77 7.56
N ARG A 11 -7.01 -1.76 7.36
CA ARG A 11 -6.15 -2.29 8.42
C ARG A 11 -5.18 -1.24 8.98
N MET A 12 -4.60 -0.38 8.14
CA MET A 12 -3.75 0.73 8.59
C MET A 12 -4.53 1.72 9.45
N ILE A 13 -5.70 2.15 8.97
CA ILE A 13 -6.59 3.08 9.69
C ILE A 13 -7.08 2.46 11.00
N GLY A 14 -7.34 1.14 11.01
CA GLY A 14 -7.73 0.42 12.22
C GLY A 14 -6.62 0.32 13.27
N ARG A 15 -5.34 0.38 12.88
CA ARG A 15 -4.19 0.42 13.81
C ARG A 15 -3.93 1.83 14.31
N ASP A 16 -4.01 2.82 13.43
CA ASP A 16 -3.81 4.23 13.73
C ASP A 16 -4.92 5.06 13.06
N PRO A 17 -5.95 5.48 13.81
CA PRO A 17 -7.03 6.30 13.25
C PRO A 17 -6.62 7.72 12.86
N SER A 18 -5.44 8.19 13.28
CA SER A 18 -4.94 9.54 12.97
C SER A 18 -4.14 9.61 11.66
N ILE A 19 -3.85 8.45 11.06
CA ILE A 19 -3.06 8.36 9.83
C ILE A 19 -3.75 9.10 8.67
N SER A 20 -3.01 9.98 8.01
CA SER A 20 -3.55 10.72 6.86
C SER A 20 -3.70 9.81 5.63
N PRO A 21 -4.63 10.11 4.71
CA PRO A 21 -4.72 9.39 3.42
C PRO A 21 -3.41 9.42 2.62
N ALA A 22 -2.64 10.51 2.72
CA ALA A 22 -1.35 10.63 2.06
C ALA A 22 -0.32 9.65 2.66
N THR A 23 -0.32 9.47 3.97
CA THR A 23 0.54 8.51 4.68
C THR A 23 0.15 7.07 4.34
N VAL A 24 -1.15 6.76 4.29
CA VAL A 24 -1.64 5.45 3.83
C VAL A 24 -1.14 5.16 2.42
N LYS A 25 -1.31 6.11 1.47
CA LYS A 25 -0.80 5.98 0.11
C LYS A 25 0.72 5.76 0.10
N ALA A 26 1.48 6.56 0.84
CA ALA A 26 2.93 6.46 0.89
C ALA A 26 3.40 5.09 1.37
N ARG A 27 2.82 4.56 2.46
CA ARG A 27 3.16 3.23 2.99
C ARG A 27 2.77 2.09 2.06
N LEU A 28 1.63 2.19 1.37
CA LEU A 28 1.22 1.20 0.36
C LEU A 28 2.17 1.18 -0.84
N MET A 29 2.68 2.34 -1.26
CA MET A 29 3.63 2.44 -2.37
C MET A 29 5.03 1.99 -1.94
N SER A 30 5.51 2.38 -0.75
CA SER A 30 6.85 2.05 -0.28
C SER A 30 7.02 0.57 0.06
N SER A 31 5.95 -0.12 0.43
CA SER A 31 5.93 -1.55 0.71
C SER A 31 5.86 -2.42 -0.55
N ALA A 32 5.50 -1.85 -1.70
CA ALA A 32 5.32 -2.63 -2.91
C ALA A 32 6.64 -3.26 -3.38
N ARG A 33 6.57 -4.52 -3.79
CA ARG A 33 7.69 -5.21 -4.44
C ARG A 33 7.69 -4.89 -5.92
N THR A 34 8.85 -4.48 -6.42
CA THR A 34 9.05 -4.20 -7.84
C THR A 34 8.72 -5.43 -8.68
N VAL A 35 8.02 -5.20 -9.79
CA VAL A 35 7.73 -6.21 -10.82
C VAL A 35 8.16 -5.65 -12.18
N PRO A 36 8.57 -6.49 -13.14
CA PRO A 36 8.87 -6.04 -14.50
C PRO A 36 7.63 -5.43 -15.18
N GLY A 37 7.80 -4.33 -15.91
CA GLY A 37 6.73 -3.67 -16.67
C GLY A 37 6.95 -2.17 -16.84
N ASP A 38 6.12 -1.51 -17.65
CA ASP A 38 6.08 -0.04 -17.73
C ASP A 38 5.59 0.53 -16.39
N PRO A 39 6.29 1.50 -15.76
CA PRO A 39 5.86 2.11 -14.51
C PRO A 39 4.45 2.72 -14.52
N VAL A 40 3.94 3.13 -15.69
CA VAL A 40 2.58 3.65 -15.85
C VAL A 40 1.55 2.52 -15.77
N GLU A 41 1.92 1.30 -16.14
CA GLU A 41 1.05 0.11 -16.08
C GLU A 41 1.10 -0.58 -14.71
N VAL A 42 2.31 -0.75 -14.13
CA VAL A 42 2.50 -1.53 -12.89
C VAL A 42 2.56 -0.67 -11.62
N GLY A 43 2.71 0.66 -11.77
CA GLY A 43 2.85 1.57 -10.65
C GLY A 43 4.06 1.24 -9.78
N ALA A 44 3.86 1.22 -8.45
CA ALA A 44 4.90 0.83 -7.49
C ALA A 44 5.17 -0.70 -7.48
N GLY A 45 4.32 -1.50 -8.13
CA GLY A 45 4.42 -2.95 -8.23
C GLY A 45 3.42 -3.70 -7.35
N LEU A 46 3.83 -4.88 -6.87
CA LEU A 46 2.97 -5.79 -6.13
C LEU A 46 2.94 -5.42 -4.65
N LEU A 47 1.78 -5.09 -4.11
CA LEU A 47 1.58 -4.79 -2.68
C LEU A 47 2.15 -5.89 -1.76
N ASP A 48 3.03 -5.50 -0.84
CA ASP A 48 3.40 -6.32 0.33
C ASP A 48 2.61 -5.86 1.56
N VAL A 49 1.58 -6.62 1.92
CA VAL A 49 0.67 -6.27 3.02
C VAL A 49 1.38 -6.22 4.36
N ARG A 50 2.40 -7.06 4.59
CA ARG A 50 3.10 -7.07 5.88
C ARG A 50 4.00 -5.85 6.00
N ALA A 51 4.82 -5.61 4.99
CA ALA A 51 5.67 -4.42 4.95
C ALA A 51 4.84 -3.12 5.01
N ALA A 52 3.65 -3.09 4.39
CA ALA A 52 2.76 -1.93 4.48
C ALA A 52 2.31 -1.65 5.92
N LEU A 53 2.01 -2.70 6.69
CA LEU A 53 1.46 -2.58 8.04
C LEU A 53 2.53 -2.30 9.11
N ASP A 54 3.79 -2.62 8.81
CA ASP A 54 4.94 -2.42 9.70
C ASP A 54 5.74 -1.13 9.39
N ALA A 55 5.42 -0.46 8.27
CA ALA A 55 5.95 0.85 7.88
C ALA A 55 5.30 2.03 8.61
#